data_AF-G5SVJ2-F1
#
_entry.id   AF-G5SVJ2-F1
#
_cell.length_a   1.000
_cell.length_b   1.000
_cell.length_c   1.000
_cell.angle_alpha   90.00
_cell.angle_beta   90.00
_cell.angle_gamma   90.00
#
_symmetry.space_group_name_H-M   'P 1'
#
loop_
_entity.id
_entity.type
_entity.pdbx_description
1 polymer ?
#
loop_
_entity_poly.entity_id
_entity_poly.type
_entity_poly.pdbx_seq_one_letter_code
_entity_poly.pdbx_strand_id
1 'polypeptide(L)'
;MKGGEYPVLEDLHDAVITCFGGGGLAGVAEAINKVDIGTAIGALPEGVSQTPVQEDMNQELKRLKLTNYKSAIAQDLSLDLRENLKVKSKEAAFIDLNRSTFLHRLTVLGIHFATQQGTAQDKASWAEKWVLQWSPEVEIEIVEANLKGETLEIATAFVLKEQLSECTDISLVAKIIRKACECRLTDIFSNALSTLQRLL
;
A
#
# COMPACT_ATOMS: atom_id res chain seq x y z
N MET A 1 26.14 32.89 -15.51
CA MET A 1 26.26 32.98 -14.05
C MET A 1 25.57 34.25 -13.59
N LYS A 2 24.36 34.11 -13.07
CA LYS A 2 23.50 35.21 -12.59
C LYS A 2 23.98 35.78 -11.24
N GLY A 3 25.27 36.09 -11.13
CA GLY A 3 25.87 36.76 -9.98
C GLY A 3 26.15 35.91 -8.73
N GLY A 4 25.92 34.59 -8.78
CA GLY A 4 26.26 33.66 -7.69
C GLY A 4 27.66 33.04 -7.84
N GLU A 5 28.21 32.55 -6.72
CA GLU A 5 29.49 31.82 -6.68
C GLU A 5 29.39 30.41 -7.29
N TYR A 6 28.18 29.83 -7.29
CA TYR A 6 27.85 28.53 -7.88
C TYR A 6 26.76 28.68 -8.94
N PRO A 7 26.78 27.86 -10.01
CA PRO A 7 25.75 27.88 -11.04
C PRO A 7 24.40 27.45 -10.46
N VAL A 8 23.36 28.22 -10.77
CA VAL A 8 21.97 27.87 -10.42
C VAL A 8 21.30 27.11 -11.57
N LEU A 9 20.12 26.54 -11.33
CA LEU A 9 19.36 25.80 -12.36
C LEU A 9 19.18 26.62 -13.64
N GLU A 10 18.89 27.92 -13.50
CA GLU A 10 18.73 28.83 -14.62
C GLU A 10 20.02 29.01 -15.44
N ASP A 11 21.19 29.00 -14.80
CA ASP A 11 22.49 29.03 -15.49
C ASP A 11 22.75 27.72 -16.24
N LEU A 12 22.29 26.58 -15.71
CA LEU A 12 22.38 25.29 -16.38
C LEU A 12 21.46 25.23 -17.61
N HIS A 13 20.24 25.78 -17.51
CA HIS A 13 19.34 25.90 -18.65
C HIS A 13 19.91 26.78 -19.75
N ASP A 14 20.45 27.94 -19.40
CA ASP A 14 21.06 28.88 -20.36
C ASP A 14 22.25 28.23 -21.09
N ALA A 15 23.07 27.46 -20.37
CA ALA A 15 24.15 26.67 -20.95
C ALA A 15 23.64 25.59 -21.92
N VAL A 16 22.56 24.88 -21.57
CA VAL A 16 21.99 23.84 -22.43
C VAL A 16 21.35 24.44 -23.69
N ILE A 17 20.62 25.55 -23.55
CA ILE A 17 20.00 26.28 -24.68
C ILE A 17 21.08 26.79 -25.63
N THR A 18 22.18 27.31 -25.09
CA THR A 18 23.28 27.85 -25.90
C THR A 18 24.08 26.74 -26.58
N CYS A 19 24.47 25.70 -25.84
CA CYS A 19 25.36 24.65 -26.34
C CYS A 19 24.66 23.57 -27.18
N PHE A 20 23.42 23.22 -26.83
CA PHE A 20 22.68 22.12 -27.48
C PHE A 20 21.44 22.61 -28.25
N GLY A 21 20.84 23.74 -27.85
CA GLY A 21 19.66 24.31 -28.50
C GLY A 21 19.96 25.30 -29.64
N GLY A 22 21.25 25.59 -29.90
CA GLY A 22 21.65 26.61 -30.89
C GLY A 22 21.13 28.01 -30.54
N GLY A 23 20.91 28.29 -29.25
CA GLY A 23 20.30 29.54 -28.76
C GLY A 23 18.77 29.50 -28.71
N GLY A 24 18.13 28.38 -29.09
CA GLY A 24 16.68 28.20 -29.05
C GLY A 24 16.24 27.15 -28.04
N LEU A 25 15.25 27.47 -27.20
CA LEU A 25 14.68 26.53 -26.22
C LEU A 25 14.03 25.31 -26.87
N ALA A 26 13.41 25.48 -28.04
CA ALA A 26 12.56 24.45 -28.65
C ALA A 26 13.28 23.12 -28.90
N GLY A 27 14.57 23.15 -29.26
CA GLY A 27 15.34 21.93 -29.55
C GLY A 27 15.76 21.14 -28.30
N VAL A 28 15.70 21.74 -27.12
CA VAL A 28 16.18 21.15 -25.85
C VAL A 28 15.11 21.09 -24.77
N ALA A 29 13.94 21.68 -24.99
CA ALA A 29 12.87 21.78 -23.99
C ALA A 29 12.45 20.43 -23.41
N GLU A 30 12.31 19.40 -24.25
CA GLU A 30 11.93 18.06 -23.80
C GLU A 30 12.99 17.44 -22.88
N ALA A 31 14.27 17.58 -23.23
CA ALA A 31 15.38 17.07 -22.42
C ALA A 31 15.49 17.82 -21.09
N ILE A 32 15.34 19.14 -21.11
CA ILE A 32 15.31 19.98 -19.89
C ILE A 32 14.17 19.54 -18.99
N ASN A 33 12.94 19.46 -19.49
CA ASN A 33 11.77 19.01 -18.72
C ASN A 33 11.97 17.63 -18.11
N LYS A 34 12.55 16.69 -18.87
CA LYS A 34 12.81 15.33 -18.39
C LYS A 34 13.81 15.30 -17.23
N VAL A 35 14.80 16.18 -17.23
CA VAL A 35 15.82 16.29 -16.17
C VAL A 35 15.27 17.05 -14.95
N ASP A 36 14.57 18.16 -15.20
CA ASP A 36 14.03 19.04 -14.15
C ASP A 36 12.92 18.38 -13.35
N ILE A 37 11.96 17.75 -14.04
CA ILE A 37 10.86 17.02 -13.39
C ILE A 37 11.40 15.70 -12.83
N GLY A 38 12.30 15.04 -13.58
CA GLY A 38 12.81 13.73 -13.24
C GLY A 38 11.71 12.65 -13.21
N THR A 39 12.11 11.42 -12.92
CA THR A 39 11.18 10.30 -12.63
C THR A 39 11.47 9.68 -11.26
N ALA A 40 12.37 10.31 -10.49
CA ALA A 40 12.72 9.84 -9.17
C ALA A 40 11.60 10.21 -8.20
N ILE A 41 11.06 9.20 -7.52
CA ILE A 41 10.12 9.42 -6.42
C ILE A 41 10.94 9.93 -5.22
N GLY A 42 10.64 11.13 -4.74
CA GLY A 42 11.25 11.67 -3.52
C GLY A 42 10.91 10.82 -2.29
N ALA A 43 11.80 10.81 -1.29
CA ALA A 43 11.57 10.11 -0.03
C ALA A 43 11.53 11.12 1.13
N LEU A 44 10.49 11.04 1.96
CA LEU A 44 10.44 11.74 3.24
C LEU A 44 11.18 10.93 4.31
N PRO A 45 12.04 11.55 5.13
CA PRO A 45 12.59 10.89 6.32
C PRO A 45 11.47 10.41 7.24
N GLU A 46 11.69 9.26 7.89
CA GLU A 46 10.75 8.73 8.88
C GLU A 46 10.58 9.72 10.05
N GLY A 47 9.34 9.89 10.53
CA GLY A 47 9.01 10.74 11.68
C GLY A 47 8.80 12.23 11.38
N VAL A 48 8.92 12.70 10.14
CA VAL A 48 8.60 14.08 9.75
C VAL A 48 7.27 14.12 9.00
N SER A 49 6.28 14.84 9.55
CA SER A 49 4.99 15.13 8.89
C SER A 49 4.18 13.90 8.43
N GLN A 50 4.35 12.75 9.09
CA GLN A 50 3.57 11.55 8.82
C GLN A 50 2.27 11.53 9.62
N THR A 51 1.19 11.05 9.00
CA THR A 51 -0.05 10.72 9.68
C THR A 51 0.11 9.44 10.52
N PRO A 52 -0.72 9.22 11.56
CA PRO A 52 -0.73 7.99 12.34
C PRO A 52 -0.78 6.71 11.49
N VAL A 53 -1.60 6.67 10.43
CA VAL A 53 -1.70 5.50 9.54
C VAL A 53 -0.45 5.28 8.71
N GLN A 54 0.24 6.34 8.27
CA GLN A 54 1.53 6.21 7.57
C GLN A 54 2.60 5.61 8.50
N GLU A 55 2.64 6.04 9.75
CA GLU A 55 3.57 5.49 10.76
C GLU A 55 3.23 4.01 11.03
N ASP A 56 1.95 3.68 11.24
CA ASP A 56 1.48 2.30 11.42
C ASP A 56 1.85 1.40 10.22
N MET A 57 1.63 1.87 9.00
CA MET A 57 2.03 1.18 7.77
C MET A 57 3.54 0.90 7.73
N ASN A 58 4.37 1.90 8.04
CA ASN A 58 5.83 1.73 8.04
C ASN A 58 6.29 0.75 9.13
N GLN A 59 5.68 0.78 10.32
CA GLN A 59 5.95 -0.16 11.40
C GLN A 59 5.56 -1.60 11.02
N GLU A 60 4.39 -1.78 10.40
CA GLU A 60 3.92 -3.07 9.90
C GLU A 60 4.83 -3.62 8.80
N LEU A 61 5.23 -2.79 7.83
CA LEU A 61 6.19 -3.19 6.78
C LEU A 61 7.51 -3.67 7.37
N LYS A 62 8.05 -2.99 8.40
CA LYS A 62 9.27 -3.41 9.09
C LYS A 62 9.05 -4.72 9.86
N ARG A 63 7.99 -4.81 10.67
CA ARG A 63 7.65 -5.99 11.48
C ARG A 63 7.48 -7.24 10.61
N LEU A 64 6.82 -7.10 9.47
CA LEU A 64 6.53 -8.19 8.53
C LEU A 64 7.66 -8.45 7.53
N LYS A 65 8.78 -7.70 7.62
CA LYS A 65 9.94 -7.78 6.71
C LYS A 65 9.53 -7.59 5.24
N LEU A 66 8.62 -6.64 5.00
CA LEU A 66 8.12 -6.25 3.68
C LEU A 66 8.72 -4.94 3.18
N THR A 67 9.63 -4.29 3.93
CA THR A 67 10.26 -3.02 3.55
C THR A 67 10.91 -3.05 2.15
N ASN A 68 11.49 -4.17 1.74
CA ASN A 68 12.11 -4.32 0.41
C ASN A 68 11.10 -4.27 -0.76
N TYR A 69 9.81 -4.46 -0.47
CA TYR A 69 8.74 -4.36 -1.45
C TYR A 69 8.25 -2.92 -1.63
N LYS A 70 8.79 -1.95 -0.86
CA LYS A 70 8.59 -0.50 -1.07
C LYS A 70 9.39 -0.02 -2.29
N SER A 71 9.12 -0.60 -3.45
CA SER A 71 9.81 -0.37 -4.71
C SER A 71 8.81 -0.10 -5.82
N ALA A 72 9.18 0.79 -6.75
CA ALA A 72 8.38 1.06 -7.95
C ALA A 72 8.29 -0.17 -8.89
N ILE A 73 9.17 -1.16 -8.70
CA ILE A 73 9.17 -2.41 -9.46
C ILE A 73 8.24 -3.41 -8.78
N ALA A 74 7.27 -3.92 -9.53
CA ALA A 74 6.38 -4.98 -9.08
C ALA A 74 7.17 -6.26 -8.73
N GLN A 75 6.87 -6.84 -7.57
CA GLN A 75 7.56 -8.01 -7.03
C GLN A 75 6.55 -9.07 -6.59
N ASP A 76 6.80 -10.32 -6.97
CA ASP A 76 5.99 -11.46 -6.56
C ASP A 76 6.30 -11.86 -5.12
N LEU A 77 5.25 -12.12 -4.35
CA LEU A 77 5.30 -12.65 -2.99
C LEU A 77 4.40 -13.89 -2.90
N SER A 78 5.00 -15.04 -2.58
CA SER A 78 4.27 -16.27 -2.30
C SER A 78 4.25 -16.52 -0.79
N LEU A 79 3.06 -16.76 -0.24
CA LEU A 79 2.84 -16.97 1.19
C LEU A 79 2.34 -18.39 1.46
N ASP A 80 2.87 -19.03 2.49
CA ASP A 80 2.36 -20.29 3.05
C ASP A 80 1.67 -19.99 4.38
N LEU A 81 0.34 -20.08 4.42
CA LEU A 81 -0.45 -19.69 5.59
C LEU A 81 -0.34 -20.65 6.79
N ARG A 82 0.40 -21.76 6.64
CA ARG A 82 0.56 -22.75 7.71
C ARG A 82 1.59 -22.30 8.73
N GLU A 83 1.54 -22.92 9.90
CA GLU A 83 2.56 -22.73 10.92
C GLU A 83 3.92 -23.27 10.42
N ASN A 84 4.94 -22.42 10.47
CA ASN A 84 6.30 -22.82 10.20
C ASN A 84 6.93 -23.48 11.43
N LEU A 85 6.82 -24.81 11.49
CA LEU A 85 7.35 -25.64 12.57
C LEU A 85 8.88 -25.61 12.73
N LYS A 86 9.62 -25.00 11.78
CA LYS A 86 11.09 -24.96 11.81
C LYS A 86 11.63 -23.81 12.65
N VAL A 87 10.78 -22.88 13.10
CA VAL A 87 11.21 -21.66 13.79
C VAL A 87 10.84 -21.71 15.27
N LYS A 88 11.72 -21.17 16.12
CA LYS A 88 11.59 -21.27 17.59
C LYS A 88 10.66 -20.23 18.21
N SER A 89 10.35 -19.13 17.51
CA SER A 89 9.47 -18.08 18.02
C SER A 89 8.08 -18.15 17.37
N LYS A 90 7.04 -17.95 18.19
CA LYS A 90 5.64 -17.98 17.76
C LYS A 90 5.34 -16.97 16.64
N GLU A 91 5.91 -15.76 16.74
CA GLU A 91 5.70 -14.70 15.74
C GLU A 91 6.29 -15.07 14.38
N ALA A 92 7.46 -15.71 14.34
CA ALA A 92 8.08 -16.14 13.11
C ALA A 92 7.43 -17.41 12.54
N ALA A 93 6.81 -18.23 13.39
CA ALA A 93 6.05 -19.40 12.97
C ALA A 93 4.81 -19.02 12.13
N PHE A 94 4.21 -17.84 12.37
CA PHE A 94 3.02 -17.35 11.64
C PHE A 94 3.30 -16.11 10.79
N ILE A 95 4.54 -15.86 10.39
CA ILE A 95 4.92 -14.63 9.68
C ILE A 95 4.15 -14.45 8.37
N ASP A 96 3.97 -15.52 7.59
CA ASP A 96 3.28 -15.45 6.29
C ASP A 96 1.76 -15.28 6.45
N LEU A 97 1.19 -15.83 7.53
CA LEU A 97 -0.20 -15.59 7.89
C LEU A 97 -0.43 -14.14 8.34
N ASN A 98 0.51 -13.55 9.08
CA ASN A 98 0.45 -12.15 9.47
C ASN A 98 0.62 -11.22 8.25
N ARG A 99 1.47 -11.59 7.28
CA ARG A 99 1.60 -10.90 5.98
C ARG A 99 0.29 -10.94 5.21
N SER A 100 -0.31 -12.11 5.04
CA SER A 100 -1.62 -12.26 4.38
C SER A 100 -2.68 -11.38 5.04
N THR A 101 -2.78 -11.43 6.38
CA THR A 101 -3.72 -10.59 7.15
C THR A 101 -3.53 -9.10 6.85
N PHE A 102 -2.28 -8.63 6.84
CA PHE A 102 -1.93 -7.25 6.52
C PHE A 102 -2.32 -6.86 5.08
N LEU A 103 -1.99 -7.69 4.08
CA LEU A 103 -2.30 -7.41 2.67
C LEU A 103 -3.82 -7.41 2.42
N HIS A 104 -4.58 -8.27 3.09
CA HIS A 104 -6.04 -8.25 3.05
C HIS A 104 -6.62 -6.96 3.64
N ARG A 105 -6.06 -6.44 4.75
CA ARG A 105 -6.47 -5.14 5.32
C ARG A 105 -6.26 -4.01 4.31
N LEU A 106 -5.12 -3.97 3.62
CA LEU A 106 -4.86 -2.97 2.56
C LEU A 106 -5.88 -3.08 1.43
N THR A 107 -6.21 -4.30 1.00
CA THR A 107 -7.21 -4.55 -0.04
C THR A 107 -8.60 -4.04 0.36
N VAL A 108 -8.99 -4.19 1.63
CA VAL A 108 -10.26 -3.67 2.15
C VAL A 108 -10.26 -2.14 2.21
N LEU A 109 -9.13 -1.53 2.57
CA LEU A 109 -8.98 -0.08 2.61
C LEU A 109 -8.94 0.57 1.22
N GLY A 110 -8.71 -0.22 0.17
CA GLY A 110 -8.51 0.28 -1.18
C GLY A 110 -7.10 0.80 -1.43
N ILE A 111 -6.11 0.31 -0.67
CA ILE A 111 -4.70 0.66 -0.83
C ILE A 111 -4.06 -0.31 -1.82
N HIS A 112 -3.65 0.17 -2.99
CA HIS A 112 -3.18 -0.63 -4.13
C HIS A 112 -1.70 -1.02 -4.04
N PHE A 113 -1.17 -1.15 -2.83
CA PHE A 113 0.19 -1.66 -2.60
C PHE A 113 0.33 -3.13 -2.99
N ALA A 114 -0.74 -3.91 -2.85
CA ALA A 114 -0.74 -5.34 -3.03
C ALA A 114 -1.95 -5.83 -3.82
N THR A 115 -1.71 -6.64 -4.84
CA THR A 115 -2.76 -7.26 -5.65
C THR A 115 -2.69 -8.77 -5.52
N GLN A 116 -3.77 -9.40 -5.07
CA GLN A 116 -3.86 -10.85 -4.98
C GLN A 116 -3.95 -11.46 -6.38
N GLN A 117 -3.10 -12.43 -6.68
CA GLN A 117 -3.15 -13.20 -7.92
C GLN A 117 -4.04 -14.42 -7.74
N GLY A 118 -4.91 -14.67 -8.71
CA GLY A 118 -5.76 -15.86 -8.71
C GLY A 118 -4.92 -17.14 -8.76
N THR A 119 -5.07 -18.02 -7.77
CA THR A 119 -4.45 -19.34 -7.78
C THR A 119 -5.27 -20.29 -8.65
N ALA A 120 -4.78 -20.64 -9.84
CA ALA A 120 -5.44 -21.60 -10.75
C ALA A 120 -5.44 -23.06 -10.26
N GLN A 121 -5.09 -23.32 -8.99
CA GLN A 121 -4.76 -24.65 -8.49
C GLN A 121 -5.65 -25.01 -7.29
N ASP A 122 -6.71 -25.78 -7.56
CA ASP A 122 -7.70 -26.33 -6.59
C ASP A 122 -7.09 -27.12 -5.41
N LYS A 123 -5.78 -27.38 -5.40
CA LYS A 123 -5.11 -28.25 -4.42
C LYS A 123 -4.33 -27.52 -3.33
N ALA A 124 -4.21 -26.20 -3.36
CA ALA A 124 -3.41 -25.44 -2.39
C ALA A 124 -4.17 -24.25 -1.80
N SER A 125 -5.24 -24.52 -1.05
CA SER A 125 -6.05 -23.50 -0.36
C SER A 125 -5.28 -22.67 0.67
N TRP A 126 -4.07 -23.10 1.04
CA TRP A 126 -3.19 -22.46 2.02
C TRP A 126 -2.10 -21.60 1.38
N ALA A 127 -1.95 -21.64 0.05
CA ALA A 127 -0.93 -20.88 -0.66
C ALA A 127 -1.56 -19.63 -1.29
N GLU A 128 -1.01 -18.47 -0.98
CA GLU A 128 -1.41 -17.21 -1.60
C GLU A 128 -0.29 -16.65 -2.45
N LYS A 129 -0.67 -16.00 -3.55
CA LYS A 129 0.26 -15.26 -4.41
C LYS A 129 -0.18 -13.82 -4.49
N TRP A 130 0.77 -12.93 -4.30
CA TRP A 130 0.58 -11.49 -4.29
C TRP A 130 1.61 -10.83 -5.18
N VAL A 131 1.24 -9.72 -5.80
CA VAL A 131 2.16 -8.81 -6.48
C VAL A 131 2.16 -7.52 -5.68
N LEU A 132 3.33 -7.11 -5.19
CA LEU A 132 3.51 -5.89 -4.42
C LEU A 132 4.23 -4.86 -5.26
N GLN A 133 3.72 -3.63 -5.25
CA GLN A 133 4.31 -2.50 -5.94
C GLN A 133 4.04 -1.23 -5.17
N TRP A 134 5.07 -0.41 -5.01
CA TRP A 134 4.94 0.91 -4.42
C TRP A 134 4.76 1.97 -5.51
N SER A 135 3.81 2.88 -5.33
CA SER A 135 3.61 4.02 -6.22
C SER A 135 3.25 5.27 -5.41
N PRO A 136 3.32 6.47 -5.99
CA PRO A 136 2.86 7.69 -5.33
C PRO A 136 1.38 7.62 -4.92
N GLU A 137 0.54 6.95 -5.72
CA GLU A 137 -0.89 6.76 -5.44
C GLU A 137 -1.11 5.97 -4.15
N VAL A 138 -0.30 4.94 -3.91
CA VAL A 138 -0.34 4.16 -2.66
C VAL A 138 -0.10 5.06 -1.44
N GLU A 139 0.82 6.02 -1.54
CA GLU A 139 1.09 6.95 -0.43
C GLU A 139 -0.11 7.87 -0.17
N ILE A 140 -0.78 8.34 -1.22
CA ILE A 140 -2.01 9.15 -1.12
C ILE A 140 -3.12 8.33 -0.45
N GLU A 141 -3.34 7.10 -0.89
CA GLU A 141 -4.37 6.20 -0.35
C GLU A 141 -4.15 5.90 1.14
N ILE A 142 -2.89 5.74 1.57
CA ILE A 142 -2.54 5.56 2.99
C ILE A 142 -2.91 6.81 3.80
N VAL A 143 -2.63 8.01 3.29
CA VAL A 143 -3.02 9.27 3.94
C VAL A 143 -4.54 9.40 4.02
N GLU A 144 -5.27 9.03 2.97
CA GLU A 144 -6.75 9.06 2.97
C GLU A 144 -7.36 8.07 3.97
N ALA A 145 -6.73 6.90 4.16
CA ALA A 145 -7.16 5.91 5.14
C ALA A 145 -7.14 6.44 6.58
N ASN A 146 -6.34 7.47 6.87
CA ASN A 146 -6.31 8.15 8.17
C ASN A 146 -7.67 8.78 8.55
N LEU A 147 -8.54 9.09 7.58
CA LEU A 147 -9.90 9.57 7.86
C LEU A 147 -10.80 8.49 8.48
N LYS A 148 -10.44 7.22 8.32
CA LYS A 148 -11.23 6.04 8.74
C LYS A 148 -10.73 5.45 10.06
N GLY A 149 -9.52 5.80 10.51
CA GLY A 149 -8.93 5.33 11.76
C GLY A 149 -7.45 5.69 11.86
N GLU A 150 -6.89 5.58 13.07
CA GLU A 150 -5.48 5.92 13.34
C GLU A 150 -4.51 4.78 13.01
N THR A 151 -5.02 3.55 12.87
CA THR A 151 -4.26 2.36 12.45
C THR A 151 -4.97 1.67 11.30
N LEU A 152 -4.22 0.90 10.51
CA LEU A 152 -4.77 0.08 9.42
C LEU A 152 -5.82 -0.90 9.93
N GLU A 153 -5.64 -1.44 11.14
CA GLU A 153 -6.60 -2.33 11.78
C GLU A 153 -7.94 -1.62 12.06
N ILE A 154 -7.89 -0.46 12.72
CA ILE A 154 -9.09 0.32 13.08
C ILE A 154 -9.79 0.82 11.83
N ALA A 155 -9.03 1.37 10.87
CA ALA A 155 -9.57 1.86 9.60
C ALA A 155 -10.26 0.73 8.82
N THR A 156 -9.68 -0.47 8.78
CA THR A 156 -10.29 -1.64 8.12
C THR A 156 -11.60 -2.02 8.82
N ALA A 157 -11.60 -2.07 10.15
CA ALA A 157 -12.78 -2.40 10.92
C ALA A 157 -13.92 -1.38 10.73
N PHE A 158 -13.58 -0.09 10.61
CA PHE A 158 -14.52 0.97 10.29
C PHE A 158 -15.18 0.73 8.93
N VAL A 159 -14.39 0.51 7.87
CA VAL A 159 -14.90 0.28 6.50
C VAL A 159 -15.81 -0.94 6.44
N LEU A 160 -15.44 -2.06 7.07
CA LEU A 160 -16.26 -3.27 7.05
C LEU A 160 -17.57 -3.09 7.84
N LYS A 161 -17.56 -2.33 8.95
CA LYS A 161 -18.77 -2.01 9.71
C LYS A 161 -19.71 -1.10 8.92
N GLU A 162 -19.17 -0.10 8.24
CA GLU A 162 -19.91 0.78 7.35
C GLU A 162 -20.59 -0.04 6.24
N GLN A 163 -19.82 -0.89 5.54
CA GLN A 163 -20.35 -1.80 4.51
C GLN A 163 -21.44 -2.74 5.03
N LEU A 164 -21.32 -3.26 6.26
CA LEU A 164 -22.37 -4.09 6.87
C LEU A 164 -23.64 -3.30 7.14
N SER A 165 -23.51 -2.05 7.60
CA SER A 165 -24.66 -1.22 7.96
C SER A 165 -25.54 -0.88 6.75
N GLU A 166 -24.91 -0.63 5.60
CA GLU A 166 -25.53 -0.33 4.31
C GLU A 166 -26.02 -1.58 3.57
N CYS A 167 -25.62 -2.77 4.04
CA CYS A 167 -25.91 -4.02 3.37
C CYS A 167 -27.38 -4.42 3.49
N THR A 168 -27.98 -4.79 2.36
CA THR A 168 -29.36 -5.29 2.24
C THR A 168 -29.43 -6.73 1.72
N ASP A 169 -28.31 -7.34 1.36
CA ASP A 169 -28.23 -8.69 0.80
C ASP A 169 -27.36 -9.61 1.67
N ILE A 170 -27.93 -10.77 2.03
CA ILE A 170 -27.27 -11.82 2.81
C ILE A 170 -25.97 -12.28 2.13
N SER A 171 -25.95 -12.35 0.80
CA SER A 171 -24.76 -12.77 0.03
C SER A 171 -23.60 -11.81 0.22
N LEU A 172 -23.89 -10.51 0.32
CA LEU A 172 -22.89 -9.48 0.56
C LEU A 172 -22.42 -9.50 2.02
N VAL A 173 -23.32 -9.74 2.99
CA VAL A 173 -22.92 -9.95 4.39
C VAL A 173 -21.95 -11.13 4.52
N ALA A 174 -22.20 -12.26 3.86
CA ALA A 174 -21.30 -13.41 3.88
C ALA A 174 -19.90 -13.08 3.31
N LYS A 175 -19.84 -12.28 2.24
CA LYS A 175 -18.56 -11.79 1.68
C LYS A 175 -17.83 -10.90 2.68
N ILE A 176 -18.53 -10.01 3.39
CA ILE A 176 -17.93 -9.13 4.39
C ILE A 176 -17.41 -9.93 5.59
N ILE A 177 -18.16 -10.93 6.06
CA ILE A 177 -17.70 -11.84 7.13
C ILE A 177 -16.42 -12.55 6.71
N ARG A 178 -16.34 -13.06 5.47
CA ARG A 178 -15.13 -13.68 4.94
C ARG A 178 -13.94 -12.71 4.96
N LYS A 179 -14.12 -11.48 4.47
CA LYS A 179 -13.08 -10.44 4.52
C LYS A 179 -12.65 -10.14 5.96
N ALA A 180 -13.59 -10.05 6.90
CA ALA A 180 -13.29 -9.85 8.31
C ALA A 180 -12.45 -10.99 8.90
N CYS A 181 -12.71 -12.25 8.52
CA CYS A 181 -11.88 -13.40 8.89
C CYS A 181 -10.46 -13.28 8.32
N GLU A 182 -10.32 -12.96 7.04
CA GLU A 182 -9.02 -12.76 6.36
C GLU A 182 -8.23 -11.61 7.01
N CYS A 183 -8.90 -10.54 7.45
CA CYS A 183 -8.30 -9.41 8.18
C CYS A 183 -8.10 -9.66 9.69
N ARG A 184 -8.51 -10.83 10.22
CA ARG A 184 -8.52 -11.19 11.65
C ARG A 184 -9.27 -10.21 12.55
N LEU A 185 -10.38 -9.67 12.06
CA LEU A 185 -11.22 -8.69 12.77
C LEU A 185 -12.47 -9.36 13.35
N THR A 186 -12.29 -10.10 14.45
CA THR A 186 -13.38 -10.90 15.05
C THR A 186 -14.48 -10.07 15.69
N ASP A 187 -14.17 -8.84 16.14
CA ASP A 187 -15.14 -7.98 16.83
C ASP A 187 -16.32 -7.57 15.93
N ILE A 188 -16.12 -7.62 14.62
CA ILE A 188 -17.12 -7.31 13.59
C ILE A 188 -18.23 -8.37 13.54
N PHE A 189 -17.99 -9.60 14.02
CA PHE A 189 -19.00 -10.67 13.96
C PHE A 189 -20.28 -10.33 14.73
N SER A 190 -20.17 -9.56 15.82
CA SER A 190 -21.35 -9.10 16.57
C SER A 190 -22.26 -8.21 15.71
N ASN A 191 -21.67 -7.25 14.97
CA ASN A 191 -22.37 -6.40 14.01
C ASN A 191 -22.91 -7.19 12.81
N ALA A 192 -22.15 -8.18 12.32
CA ALA A 192 -22.59 -9.01 11.21
C ALA A 192 -23.81 -9.86 11.61
N LEU A 193 -23.82 -10.42 12.82
CA LEU A 193 -24.94 -11.22 13.34
C LEU A 193 -26.21 -10.38 13.49
N SER A 194 -26.11 -9.17 14.06
CA SER A 194 -27.28 -8.28 14.17
C SER A 194 -27.82 -7.85 12.81
N THR A 195 -26.94 -7.64 11.82
CA THR A 195 -27.33 -7.33 10.44
C THR A 195 -28.05 -8.51 9.79
N LEU A 196 -27.55 -9.74 9.95
CA LEU A 196 -28.23 -10.94 9.45
C LEU A 196 -29.61 -11.12 10.08
N GLN A 197 -29.73 -10.90 11.39
CA GLN A 197 -31.02 -10.98 12.09
C GLN A 197 -32.04 -9.94 11.60
N ARG A 198 -31.59 -8.78 11.12
CA ARG A 198 -32.46 -7.74 10.52
C ARG A 198 -32.93 -8.10 9.12
N LEU A 199 -32.15 -8.89 8.37
CA LEU A 199 -32.42 -9.26 6.98
C LEU A 199 -33.24 -10.55 6.83
N LEU A 200 -33.38 -11.33 7.91
CA LEU A 200 -34.24 -12.52 8.03
C LEU A 200 -35.64 -12.14 8.50
#